data_AF-A0A258LQC9-F1
#
_entry.id   AF-A0A258LQC9-F1
#
_cell.length_a   1.000
_cell.length_b   1.000
_cell.length_c   1.000
_cell.angle_alpha   90.00
_cell.angle_beta   90.00
_cell.angle_gamma   90.00
#
_symmetry.space_group_name_H-M   'P 1'
#
loop_
_entity.id
_entity.type
_entity.pdbx_description
1 polymer ?
#
loop_
_entity_poly.entity_id
_entity_poly.type
_entity_poly.pdbx_seq_one_letter_code
_entity_poly.pdbx_strand_id
1 'polypeptide(L)'
;MSMRINDVETDAPPRPGQCLRTFLRDAGWFGVKKGCDTGDCGACTVHVDGTPVHSCLYPAFRAAGRDVTTIDGLADVDGLHPLQQRFIAAQGFQCGFCTPGMIMTAAALDQSRQADLADALKGNICRCSGYRAIADAIDDILPPDSTGGGICGAPLPAPASAAVVTGAARFTMDVAVDGLTHMKILRAPHAHARIRAIDTQAALAVPGVVAILTHADAPGRLFSTARHQMATDDVDDTRILDDVVRFVGQRVAAVVAESEAAAEEACRRIVVAYEILPAVFAPEEAMRPGAPRVHDK
;
A
#
# COMPACT_ATOMS: atom_id res chain seq x y z
N MET A 1 16.43 -15.53 19.81
CA MET A 1 15.78 -14.36 20.42
C MET A 1 14.32 -14.50 20.05
N SER A 2 13.46 -14.91 20.98
CA SER A 2 12.04 -15.07 20.71
C SER A 2 11.30 -13.74 20.87
N MET A 3 10.13 -13.62 20.27
CA MET A 3 9.16 -12.55 20.55
C MET A 3 7.77 -13.19 20.67
N ARG A 4 6.90 -12.64 21.51
CA ARG A 4 5.54 -13.15 21.70
C ARG A 4 4.58 -12.31 20.88
N ILE A 5 3.98 -12.89 19.84
CA ILE A 5 3.04 -12.21 18.93
C ILE A 5 1.65 -12.78 19.13
N ASN A 6 0.69 -11.96 19.57
CA ASN A 6 -0.68 -12.41 19.90
C ASN A 6 -0.68 -13.67 20.79
N ASP A 7 0.13 -13.64 21.86
CA ASP A 7 0.37 -14.75 22.79
C ASP A 7 1.04 -16.01 22.21
N VAL A 8 1.49 -15.97 20.95
CA VAL A 8 2.27 -17.05 20.32
C VAL A 8 3.75 -16.72 20.33
N GLU A 9 4.55 -17.57 20.99
CA GLU A 9 6.02 -17.48 20.93
C GLU A 9 6.53 -17.74 19.52
N THR A 10 7.36 -16.83 19.01
CA THR A 10 7.97 -16.91 17.68
C THR A 10 9.49 -16.84 17.81
N ASP A 11 10.16 -17.93 17.44
CA ASP A 11 11.63 -18.07 17.53
C ASP A 11 12.39 -17.62 16.28
N ALA A 12 11.69 -17.22 15.22
CA ALA A 12 12.30 -16.77 13.97
C ALA A 12 13.08 -15.46 14.17
N PRO A 13 14.40 -15.41 13.91
CA PRO A 13 15.17 -14.18 14.06
C PRO A 13 14.83 -13.19 12.91
N PRO A 14 14.65 -11.89 13.20
CA PRO A 14 14.51 -10.89 12.15
C PRO A 14 15.75 -10.78 11.27
N ARG A 15 15.56 -10.53 9.97
CA ARG A 15 16.65 -10.25 9.03
C ARG A 15 17.27 -8.87 9.31
N PRO A 16 18.56 -8.64 8.97
CA PRO A 16 19.18 -7.32 9.07
C PRO A 16 18.35 -6.24 8.35
N GLY A 17 18.08 -5.13 9.04
CA GLY A 17 17.32 -4.00 8.49
C GLY A 17 15.80 -4.22 8.34
N GLN A 18 15.26 -5.37 8.73
CA GLN A 18 13.83 -5.65 8.62
C GLN A 18 13.01 -4.80 9.61
N CYS A 19 11.97 -4.13 9.12
CA CYS A 19 10.99 -3.48 9.99
C CYS A 19 9.99 -4.49 10.56
N LEU A 20 9.42 -4.18 11.72
CA LEU A 20 8.52 -5.06 12.45
C LEU A 20 7.29 -5.44 11.63
N ARG A 21 6.73 -4.49 10.85
CA ARG A 21 5.61 -4.79 9.93
C ARG A 21 5.94 -5.94 8.98
N THR A 22 7.09 -5.87 8.30
CA THR A 22 7.48 -6.90 7.34
C THR A 22 7.71 -8.23 8.04
N PHE A 23 8.34 -8.22 9.23
CA PHE A 23 8.51 -9.43 10.03
C PHE A 23 7.16 -10.08 10.40
N LEU A 24 6.21 -9.31 10.91
CA LEU A 24 4.88 -9.80 11.30
C LEU A 24 4.12 -10.38 10.10
N ARG A 25 4.19 -9.72 8.94
CA ARG A 25 3.53 -10.21 7.71
C ARG A 25 4.19 -11.46 7.15
N ASP A 26 5.52 -11.57 7.22
CA ASP A 26 6.24 -12.80 6.85
C ASP A 26 5.85 -13.98 7.76
N ALA A 27 5.49 -13.69 9.02
CA ALA A 27 4.94 -14.66 9.96
C ALA A 27 3.42 -14.92 9.79
N GLY A 28 2.77 -14.33 8.78
CA GLY A 28 1.36 -14.57 8.45
C GLY A 28 0.35 -13.60 9.06
N TRP A 29 0.80 -12.61 9.84
CA TRP A 29 -0.08 -11.61 10.48
C TRP A 29 -0.45 -10.48 9.51
N PHE A 30 -1.25 -10.79 8.48
CA PHE A 30 -1.63 -9.83 7.44
C PHE A 30 -2.70 -8.81 7.87
N GLY A 31 -3.22 -8.89 9.11
CA GLY A 31 -4.01 -7.81 9.71
C GLY A 31 -3.21 -6.51 9.80
N VAL A 32 -1.88 -6.59 9.91
CA VAL A 32 -0.96 -5.45 9.86
C VAL A 32 -0.74 -4.99 8.41
N LYS A 33 -1.34 -3.86 8.02
CA LYS A 33 -1.38 -3.42 6.61
C LYS A 33 -0.10 -2.70 6.17
N LYS A 34 0.33 -2.94 4.92
CA LYS A 34 1.45 -2.21 4.26
C LYS A 34 0.89 -1.06 3.42
N GLY A 35 0.89 0.15 3.97
CA GLY A 35 0.43 1.38 3.31
C GLY A 35 1.59 2.21 2.74
N CYS A 36 1.83 3.38 3.34
CA CYS A 36 2.86 4.36 2.89
C CYS A 36 4.32 3.88 2.97
N ASP A 37 4.63 2.95 3.88
CA ASP A 37 6.00 2.51 4.21
C ASP A 37 6.94 3.61 4.75
N THR A 38 6.39 4.78 5.10
CA THR A 38 7.15 5.97 5.58
C THR A 38 6.73 6.42 6.98
N GLY A 39 5.70 5.80 7.57
CA GLY A 39 5.21 6.10 8.91
C GLY A 39 4.07 7.11 8.97
N ASP A 40 3.56 7.61 7.85
CA ASP A 40 2.56 8.68 7.84
C ASP A 40 1.12 8.18 8.04
N CYS A 41 0.80 6.98 7.54
CA CYS A 41 -0.60 6.56 7.38
C CYS A 41 -1.22 5.79 8.55
N GLY A 42 -0.42 5.25 9.47
CA GLY A 42 -0.89 4.48 10.63
C GLY A 42 -1.55 3.12 10.34
N ALA A 43 -1.71 2.70 9.08
CA ALA A 43 -2.34 1.43 8.74
C ALA A 43 -1.60 0.18 9.29
N CYS A 44 -0.32 0.35 9.67
CA CYS A 44 0.54 -0.68 10.23
C CYS A 44 0.65 -0.64 11.77
N THR A 45 -0.21 0.12 12.46
CA THR A 45 -0.12 0.23 13.92
C THR A 45 -0.30 -1.14 14.59
N VAL A 46 0.62 -1.44 15.50
CA VAL A 46 0.59 -2.59 16.42
C VAL A 46 0.94 -2.09 17.81
N HIS A 47 0.66 -2.87 18.85
CA HIS A 47 1.15 -2.58 20.19
C HIS A 47 2.45 -3.33 20.44
N VAL A 48 3.45 -2.64 21.00
CA VAL A 48 4.67 -3.25 21.56
C VAL A 48 4.67 -2.94 23.04
N ASP A 49 4.57 -3.97 23.89
CA ASP A 49 4.40 -3.84 25.34
C ASP A 49 3.23 -2.89 25.69
N GLY A 50 2.10 -3.05 24.99
CA GLY A 50 0.90 -2.20 25.12
C GLY A 50 1.00 -0.80 24.49
N THR A 51 2.15 -0.39 23.97
CA THR A 51 2.34 0.93 23.36
C THR A 51 2.08 0.89 21.85
N PRO A 52 1.19 1.73 21.29
CA PRO A 52 0.94 1.78 19.86
C PRO A 52 2.14 2.38 19.10
N VAL A 53 2.62 1.65 18.09
CA VAL A 53 3.73 2.07 17.23
C VAL A 53 3.41 1.82 15.77
N HIS A 54 3.89 2.70 14.88
CA HIS A 54 3.91 2.41 13.45
C HIS A 54 5.00 1.37 13.15
N SER A 55 4.58 0.12 12.99
CA SER A 55 5.51 -1.02 12.86
C SER A 55 6.41 -0.97 11.62
N CYS A 56 6.11 -0.11 10.63
CA CYS A 56 7.00 0.12 9.48
C CYS A 56 8.28 0.89 9.83
N LEU A 57 8.26 1.71 10.88
CA LEU A 57 9.42 2.44 11.37
C LEU A 57 10.10 1.76 12.56
N TYR A 58 9.47 0.73 13.13
CA TYR A 58 10.01 0.00 14.26
C TYR A 58 10.98 -1.10 13.77
N PRO A 59 12.29 -1.08 14.12
CA PRO A 59 13.21 -2.15 13.75
C PRO A 59 12.81 -3.47 14.41
N ALA A 60 12.62 -4.53 13.63
CA ALA A 60 12.10 -5.80 14.14
C ALA A 60 12.97 -6.41 15.25
N PHE A 61 14.29 -6.25 15.18
CA PHE A 61 15.21 -6.74 16.23
C PHE A 61 14.97 -6.09 17.60
N ARG A 62 14.38 -4.88 17.65
CA ARG A 62 14.03 -4.22 18.92
C ARG A 62 12.78 -4.80 19.58
N ALA A 63 12.04 -5.67 18.88
CA ALA A 63 10.90 -6.40 19.41
C ALA A 63 11.29 -7.74 20.03
N ALA A 64 12.58 -8.13 19.97
CA ALA A 64 13.07 -9.32 20.64
C ALA A 64 12.81 -9.26 22.16
N GLY A 65 12.21 -10.32 22.70
CA GLY A 65 11.83 -10.45 24.10
C GLY A 65 10.66 -9.57 24.55
N ARG A 66 9.92 -8.97 23.59
CA ARG A 66 8.77 -8.11 23.85
C ARG A 66 7.46 -8.76 23.45
N ASP A 67 6.38 -8.21 23.98
CA ASP A 67 5.01 -8.57 23.61
C ASP A 67 4.53 -7.70 22.46
N VAL A 68 4.06 -8.34 21.39
CA VAL A 68 3.51 -7.68 20.21
C VAL A 68 2.06 -8.09 20.01
N THR A 69 1.15 -7.12 20.04
CA THR A 69 -0.28 -7.34 19.75
C THR A 69 -0.61 -6.71 18.40
N THR A 70 -1.14 -7.50 17.48
CA THR A 70 -1.72 -7.04 16.22
C THR A 70 -3.24 -6.95 16.35
N ILE A 71 -3.92 -6.46 15.30
CA ILE A 71 -5.38 -6.46 15.24
C ILE A 71 -5.99 -7.87 15.42
N ASP A 72 -5.26 -8.90 14.98
CA ASP A 72 -5.65 -10.30 15.05
C ASP A 72 -5.71 -10.79 16.52
N GLY A 73 -4.89 -10.21 17.40
CA GLY A 73 -4.87 -10.52 18.84
C GLY A 73 -5.71 -9.59 19.71
N LEU A 74 -6.48 -8.67 19.10
CA LEU A 74 -7.35 -7.75 19.85
C LEU A 74 -8.70 -8.38 20.21
N ALA A 75 -9.20 -9.29 19.38
CA ALA A 75 -10.36 -10.11 19.71
C ALA A 75 -9.96 -11.22 20.68
N ASP A 76 -10.84 -11.59 21.60
CA ASP A 76 -10.61 -12.62 22.62
C ASP A 76 -11.59 -13.81 22.45
N VAL A 77 -11.63 -14.69 23.45
CA VAL A 77 -12.53 -15.86 23.48
C VAL A 77 -14.01 -15.48 23.53
N ASP A 78 -14.33 -14.29 24.03
CA ASP A 78 -15.69 -13.78 24.19
C ASP A 78 -16.17 -13.03 22.93
N GLY A 79 -15.27 -12.77 21.99
CA GLY A 79 -15.57 -12.34 20.63
C GLY A 79 -14.83 -11.07 20.21
N LEU A 80 -15.50 -10.23 19.42
CA LEU A 80 -14.92 -8.97 18.95
C LEU A 80 -14.65 -8.03 20.12
N HIS A 81 -13.50 -7.37 20.10
CA HIS A 81 -13.19 -6.27 21.02
C HIS A 81 -14.28 -5.18 20.97
N PRO A 82 -14.65 -4.52 22.08
CA PRO A 82 -15.70 -3.49 22.08
C PRO A 82 -15.50 -2.42 21.00
N LEU A 83 -14.25 -1.97 20.79
CA LEU A 83 -13.94 -1.02 19.73
C LEU A 83 -14.18 -1.59 18.32
N GLN A 84 -13.91 -2.87 18.08
CA GLN A 84 -14.26 -3.52 16.81
C GLN A 84 -15.77 -3.52 16.60
N GLN A 85 -16.55 -3.85 17.64
CA GLN A 85 -18.01 -3.83 17.59
C GLN A 85 -18.54 -2.43 17.27
N ARG A 86 -17.99 -1.39 17.91
CA ARG A 86 -18.38 0.00 17.64
C ARG A 86 -18.07 0.45 16.22
N PHE A 87 -16.91 0.06 15.67
CA PHE A 87 -16.60 0.33 14.26
C PHE A 87 -17.60 -0.34 13.30
N ILE A 88 -18.16 -1.50 13.66
CA ILE A 88 -19.24 -2.13 12.90
C ILE A 88 -20.53 -1.31 13.05
N ALA A 89 -20.94 -1.04 14.30
CA ALA A 89 -22.22 -0.42 14.61
C ALA A 89 -22.33 1.03 14.10
N ALA A 90 -21.26 1.82 14.24
CA ALA A 90 -21.17 3.19 13.76
C ALA A 90 -20.80 3.30 12.26
N GLN A 91 -20.65 2.17 11.56
CA GLN A 91 -20.19 2.13 10.17
C GLN A 91 -18.85 2.90 9.96
N GLY A 92 -17.92 2.71 10.90
CA GLY A 92 -16.66 3.46 11.02
C GLY A 92 -15.62 3.18 9.94
N PHE A 93 -16.00 2.54 8.83
CA PHE A 93 -15.11 2.24 7.71
C PHE A 93 -15.86 2.19 6.37
N GLN A 94 -15.09 2.29 5.27
CA GLN A 94 -15.58 2.02 3.92
C GLN A 94 -14.72 0.95 3.26
N CYS A 95 -13.56 1.33 2.68
CA CYS A 95 -12.66 0.35 2.06
C CYS A 95 -12.05 -0.63 3.07
N GLY A 96 -11.99 -0.25 4.36
CA GLY A 96 -11.49 -1.08 5.45
C GLY A 96 -9.97 -1.15 5.61
N PHE A 97 -9.19 -0.61 4.67
CA PHE A 97 -7.73 -0.77 4.67
C PHE A 97 -7.04 -0.13 5.89
N CYS A 98 -7.47 1.06 6.31
CA CYS A 98 -6.90 1.74 7.48
C CYS A 98 -7.50 1.26 8.81
N THR A 99 -8.60 0.50 8.79
CA THR A 99 -9.41 0.17 9.97
C THR A 99 -8.62 -0.58 11.04
N PRO A 100 -7.82 -1.62 10.73
CA PRO A 100 -6.97 -2.26 11.72
C PRO A 100 -6.06 -1.28 12.47
N GLY A 101 -5.34 -0.43 11.75
CA GLY A 101 -4.44 0.54 12.35
C GLY A 101 -5.15 1.61 13.18
N MET A 102 -6.34 2.05 12.74
CA MET A 102 -7.21 2.97 13.49
C MET A 102 -7.65 2.36 14.82
N ILE A 103 -8.15 1.13 14.78
CA ILE A 103 -8.60 0.40 15.97
C ILE A 103 -7.43 0.17 16.93
N MET A 104 -6.27 -0.25 16.43
CA MET A 104 -5.09 -0.43 17.28
C MET A 104 -4.64 0.87 17.92
N THR A 105 -4.63 2.00 17.20
CA THR A 105 -4.33 3.30 17.83
C THR A 105 -5.35 3.64 18.91
N ALA A 106 -6.64 3.55 18.60
CA ALA A 106 -7.72 3.94 19.50
C ALA A 106 -7.85 3.03 20.74
N ALA A 107 -7.51 1.73 20.62
CA ALA A 107 -7.52 0.79 21.74
C ALA A 107 -6.50 1.12 22.83
N ALA A 108 -5.49 1.96 22.54
CA ALA A 108 -4.48 2.39 23.50
C ALA A 108 -4.70 3.83 24.00
N LEU A 109 -5.82 4.47 23.66
CA LEU A 109 -6.14 5.82 24.16
C LEU A 109 -6.68 5.77 25.59
N ASP A 110 -6.21 6.70 26.42
CA ASP A 110 -6.86 7.02 27.70
C ASP A 110 -7.95 8.10 27.51
N GLN A 111 -8.73 8.35 28.57
CA GLN A 111 -9.83 9.35 28.54
C GLN A 111 -9.36 10.76 28.16
N SER A 112 -8.12 11.14 28.53
CA SER A 112 -7.60 12.48 28.23
C SER A 112 -7.27 12.65 26.75
N ARG A 113 -6.73 11.60 26.11
CA ARG A 113 -6.44 11.61 24.68
C ARG A 113 -7.67 11.39 23.82
N GLN A 114 -8.67 10.69 24.34
CA GLN A 114 -9.96 10.60 23.66
C GLN A 114 -10.66 11.97 23.56
N ALA A 115 -10.40 12.91 24.47
CA ALA A 115 -10.94 14.26 24.39
C ALA A 115 -10.41 15.10 23.20
N ASP A 116 -9.26 14.71 22.62
CA ASP A 116 -8.70 15.32 21.41
C ASP A 116 -8.34 14.25 20.38
N LEU A 117 -9.38 13.65 19.78
CA LEU A 117 -9.22 12.62 18.75
C LEU A 117 -8.45 13.13 17.52
N ALA A 118 -8.50 14.42 17.23
CA ALA A 118 -7.79 14.99 16.08
C ALA A 118 -6.27 14.89 16.27
N ASP A 119 -5.74 15.24 17.44
CA ASP A 119 -4.32 15.04 17.74
C ASP A 119 -3.98 13.55 17.89
N ALA A 120 -4.84 12.79 18.57
CA ALA A 120 -4.60 11.37 18.83
C ALA A 120 -4.51 10.53 17.54
N LEU A 121 -5.27 10.90 16.50
CA LEU A 121 -5.30 10.21 15.21
C LEU A 121 -4.43 10.87 14.12
N LYS A 122 -3.59 11.85 14.44
CA LYS A 122 -2.75 12.55 13.43
C LYS A 122 -1.85 11.62 12.63
N GLY A 123 -1.45 10.49 13.21
CA GLY A 123 -0.66 9.44 12.55
C GLY A 123 -1.49 8.40 11.82
N ASN A 124 -2.82 8.56 11.73
CA ASN A 124 -3.73 7.60 11.12
C ASN A 124 -4.52 8.27 9.99
N ILE A 125 -4.25 7.88 8.74
CA ILE A 125 -4.85 8.50 7.56
C ILE A 125 -6.01 7.65 7.02
N CYS A 126 -7.18 8.26 6.85
CA CYS A 126 -8.30 7.67 6.13
C CYS A 126 -8.67 8.53 4.93
N ARG A 127 -8.71 7.92 3.74
CA ARG A 127 -9.09 8.62 2.50
C ARG A 127 -10.57 8.50 2.14
N CYS A 128 -11.32 7.69 2.88
CA CYS A 128 -12.70 7.35 2.52
C CYS A 128 -13.75 8.02 3.41
N SER A 129 -13.59 7.98 4.73
CA SER A 129 -14.68 8.30 5.67
C SER A 129 -14.82 9.79 6.01
N GLY A 130 -13.81 10.61 5.74
CA GLY A 130 -13.77 11.98 6.25
C GLY A 130 -13.71 12.05 7.78
N TYR A 131 -13.29 10.98 8.45
CA TYR A 131 -13.06 10.84 9.90
C TYR A 131 -14.28 10.84 10.82
N ARG A 132 -15.40 11.48 10.46
CA ARG A 132 -16.58 11.55 11.35
C ARG A 132 -17.07 10.17 11.81
N ALA A 133 -17.30 9.23 10.89
CA ALA A 133 -17.74 7.88 11.26
C ALA A 133 -16.72 7.10 12.12
N ILE A 134 -15.43 7.45 12.02
CA ILE A 134 -14.38 6.87 12.88
C ILE A 134 -14.48 7.46 14.29
N ALA A 135 -14.66 8.78 14.39
CA ALA A 135 -14.87 9.44 15.68
C ALA A 135 -16.14 8.91 16.37
N ASP A 136 -17.25 8.84 15.62
CA ASP A 136 -18.52 8.26 16.10
C ASP A 136 -18.31 6.83 16.63
N ALA A 137 -17.54 5.99 15.93
CA ALA A 137 -17.20 4.64 16.40
C ALA A 137 -16.35 4.63 17.68
N ILE A 138 -15.43 5.58 17.86
CA ILE A 138 -14.60 5.65 19.06
C ILE A 138 -15.44 6.13 20.26
N ASP A 139 -16.32 7.11 20.03
CA ASP A 139 -17.18 7.74 21.02
C ASP A 139 -18.51 6.98 21.26
N ASP A 140 -18.70 5.83 20.60
CA ASP A 140 -19.89 4.98 20.75
C ASP A 140 -21.19 5.67 20.30
N ILE A 141 -21.11 6.51 19.28
CA ILE A 141 -22.22 7.21 18.66
C ILE A 141 -22.74 6.38 17.49
N LEU A 142 -24.01 5.98 17.56
CA LEU A 142 -24.66 5.16 16.53
C LEU A 142 -25.37 6.02 15.48
N PRO A 143 -25.45 5.56 14.22
CA PRO A 143 -26.32 6.18 13.22
C PRO A 143 -27.78 6.15 13.69
N PRO A 144 -28.58 7.16 13.30
CA PRO A 144 -29.99 7.20 13.68
C PRO A 144 -30.75 6.00 13.10
N ASP A 145 -31.73 5.50 13.85
CA ASP A 145 -32.62 4.44 13.38
C ASP A 145 -33.40 4.88 12.14
N SER A 146 -33.56 3.96 11.18
CA SER A 146 -34.43 4.19 10.04
C SER A 146 -35.89 4.11 10.46
N THR A 147 -36.69 5.12 10.10
CA THR A 147 -38.13 5.19 10.44
C THR A 147 -39.01 4.22 9.64
N GLY A 148 -38.43 3.38 8.78
CA GLY A 148 -39.14 2.37 7.99
C GLY A 148 -38.85 0.96 8.49
N GLY A 149 -39.88 0.12 8.66
CA GLY A 149 -39.76 -1.27 9.15
C GLY A 149 -39.16 -2.27 8.16
N GLY A 150 -38.28 -1.83 7.25
CA GLY A 150 -37.67 -2.66 6.21
C GLY A 150 -36.16 -2.40 6.05
N ILE A 151 -35.49 -3.21 5.23
CA ILE A 151 -34.04 -3.18 5.06
C ILE A 151 -33.52 -1.98 4.23
N CYS A 152 -34.35 -1.42 3.34
CA CYS A 152 -33.96 -0.30 2.50
C CYS A 152 -33.94 0.99 3.32
N GLY A 153 -32.77 1.62 3.41
CA GLY A 153 -32.55 2.83 4.20
C GLY A 153 -32.20 2.57 5.66
N ALA A 154 -32.14 1.30 6.10
CA ALA A 154 -31.66 0.93 7.42
C ALA A 154 -30.11 0.94 7.49
N PRO A 155 -29.51 1.36 8.61
CA PRO A 155 -28.06 1.40 8.80
C PRO A 155 -27.50 -0.01 9.09
N LEU A 156 -27.69 -0.94 8.17
CA LEU A 156 -27.23 -2.32 8.33
C LEU A 156 -25.69 -2.40 8.24
N PRO A 157 -25.05 -3.27 9.03
CA PRO A 157 -23.63 -3.57 8.87
C PRO A 157 -23.31 -4.09 7.47
N ALA A 158 -22.16 -3.69 6.92
CA ALA A 158 -21.67 -4.24 5.65
C ALA A 158 -21.36 -5.75 5.82
N PRO A 159 -21.59 -6.61 4.80
CA PRO A 159 -21.30 -8.04 4.90
C PRO A 159 -19.85 -8.37 5.32
N ALA A 160 -18.89 -7.53 4.94
CA ALA A 160 -17.47 -7.72 5.25
C ALA A 160 -17.05 -7.16 6.64
N SER A 161 -17.98 -6.65 7.45
CA SER A 161 -17.65 -5.85 8.64
C SER A 161 -16.74 -6.58 9.63
N ALA A 162 -17.10 -7.81 10.00
CA ALA A 162 -16.30 -8.62 10.93
C ALA A 162 -14.88 -8.87 10.40
N ALA A 163 -14.74 -9.16 9.10
CA ALA A 163 -13.44 -9.38 8.49
C ALA A 163 -12.59 -8.10 8.43
N VAL A 164 -13.20 -6.94 8.20
CA VAL A 164 -12.50 -5.66 8.14
C VAL A 164 -11.96 -5.27 9.53
N VAL A 165 -12.79 -5.31 10.57
CA VAL A 165 -12.39 -4.84 11.91
C VAL A 165 -11.41 -5.79 12.61
N THR A 166 -11.36 -7.06 12.21
CA THR A 166 -10.37 -8.04 12.70
C THR A 166 -9.11 -8.11 11.84
N GLY A 167 -9.05 -7.39 10.72
CA GLY A 167 -7.94 -7.48 9.77
C GLY A 167 -7.92 -8.74 8.90
N ALA A 168 -8.90 -9.64 9.05
CA ALA A 168 -9.05 -10.86 8.26
C ALA A 168 -9.41 -10.59 6.79
N ALA A 169 -9.98 -9.43 6.47
CA ALA A 169 -10.20 -8.99 5.09
C ALA A 169 -8.86 -8.90 4.35
N ARG A 170 -8.72 -9.69 3.28
CA ARG A 170 -7.49 -9.79 2.49
C ARG A 170 -7.50 -8.80 1.33
N PHE A 171 -6.45 -7.98 1.26
CA PHE A 171 -6.13 -7.15 0.10
C PHE A 171 -5.06 -7.83 -0.75
N THR A 172 -4.71 -7.23 -1.89
CA THR A 172 -3.77 -7.81 -2.87
C THR A 172 -2.42 -8.25 -2.27
N MET A 173 -1.93 -7.55 -1.24
CA MET A 173 -0.66 -7.90 -0.59
C MET A 173 -0.79 -8.92 0.54
N ASP A 174 -2.01 -9.29 0.95
CA ASP A 174 -2.30 -10.12 2.12
C ASP A 174 -2.46 -11.60 1.79
N VAL A 175 -1.94 -12.03 0.65
CA VAL A 175 -2.01 -13.42 0.16
C VAL A 175 -0.60 -13.96 0.07
N ALA A 176 -0.33 -15.05 0.79
CA ALA A 176 0.90 -15.83 0.63
C ALA A 176 0.84 -16.60 -0.70
N VAL A 177 1.93 -16.53 -1.47
CA VAL A 177 2.05 -17.22 -2.76
C VAL A 177 3.36 -17.99 -2.75
N ASP A 178 3.30 -19.30 -2.93
CA ASP A 178 4.48 -20.17 -2.94
C ASP A 178 5.36 -19.85 -4.15
N GLY A 179 6.66 -19.68 -3.92
CA GLY A 179 7.63 -19.34 -4.97
C GLY A 179 7.41 -17.96 -5.61
N LEU A 180 6.77 -17.02 -4.88
CA LEU A 180 6.51 -15.67 -5.38
C LEU A 180 7.79 -14.96 -5.81
N THR A 181 7.85 -14.54 -7.07
CA THR A 181 8.85 -13.58 -7.55
C THR A 181 8.34 -12.15 -7.40
N HIS A 182 9.27 -11.22 -7.24
CA HIS A 182 9.00 -9.81 -7.02
C HIS A 182 9.42 -9.00 -8.25
N MET A 183 8.51 -8.16 -8.73
CA MET A 183 8.78 -7.24 -9.83
C MET A 183 9.00 -5.82 -9.32
N LYS A 184 10.05 -5.15 -9.80
CA LYS A 184 10.27 -3.71 -9.64
C LYS A 184 10.40 -3.05 -11.00
N ILE A 185 9.86 -1.84 -11.09
CA ILE A 185 9.84 -1.08 -12.34
C ILE A 185 10.84 0.06 -12.24
N LEU A 186 11.83 0.06 -13.12
CA LEU A 186 12.65 1.24 -13.36
C LEU A 186 11.79 2.28 -14.08
N ARG A 187 11.74 3.49 -13.51
CA ARG A 187 10.91 4.58 -14.02
C ARG A 187 11.77 5.70 -14.59
N ALA A 188 11.28 6.35 -15.64
CA ALA A 188 11.95 7.44 -16.32
C ALA A 188 12.08 8.66 -15.38
N PRO A 189 13.28 9.25 -15.25
CA PRO A 189 13.46 10.50 -14.52
C PRO A 189 13.17 11.74 -15.38
N HIS A 190 12.85 11.57 -16.66
CA HIS A 190 12.68 12.65 -17.63
C HIS A 190 11.23 12.80 -18.08
N ALA A 191 10.81 14.04 -18.30
CA ALA A 191 9.47 14.36 -18.79
C ALA A 191 9.28 14.03 -20.28
N HIS A 192 10.33 14.10 -21.10
CA HIS A 192 10.29 13.66 -22.48
C HIS A 192 11.71 13.26 -22.92
N ALA A 193 11.90 12.02 -23.35
CA ALA A 193 13.19 11.54 -23.82
C ALA A 193 13.06 10.29 -24.70
N ARG A 194 14.01 10.10 -25.61
CA ARG A 194 14.19 8.85 -26.34
C ARG A 194 15.27 8.02 -25.66
N ILE A 195 14.98 6.75 -25.43
CA ILE A 195 15.94 5.79 -24.92
C ILE A 195 16.88 5.41 -26.07
N ARG A 196 18.18 5.67 -25.89
CA ARG A 196 19.22 5.32 -26.86
C ARG A 196 19.83 3.95 -26.58
N ALA A 197 19.99 3.59 -25.30
CA ALA A 197 20.48 2.29 -24.87
C ALA A 197 20.04 2.00 -23.43
N ILE A 198 19.93 0.71 -23.10
CA ILE A 198 19.73 0.21 -21.73
C ILE A 198 20.81 -0.85 -21.48
N ASP A 199 21.69 -0.60 -20.52
CA ASP A 199 22.68 -1.57 -20.04
C ASP A 199 22.16 -2.24 -18.76
N THR A 200 22.01 -3.57 -18.82
CA THR A 200 21.50 -4.41 -17.74
C THR A 200 22.57 -5.31 -17.13
N GLN A 201 23.83 -5.25 -17.59
CA GLN A 201 24.86 -6.23 -17.23
C GLN A 201 25.11 -6.29 -15.72
N ALA A 202 25.29 -5.13 -15.08
CA ALA A 202 25.52 -5.06 -13.63
C ALA A 202 24.28 -5.45 -12.81
N ALA A 203 23.09 -5.25 -13.37
CA ALA A 203 21.82 -5.59 -12.75
C ALA A 203 21.54 -7.11 -12.82
N LEU A 204 21.82 -7.76 -13.95
CA LEU A 204 21.74 -9.21 -14.11
C LEU A 204 22.71 -9.97 -13.18
N ALA A 205 23.82 -9.34 -12.80
CA ALA A 205 24.78 -9.92 -11.87
C ALA A 205 24.34 -9.86 -10.40
N VAL A 206 23.21 -9.23 -10.07
CA VAL A 206 22.68 -9.20 -8.70
C VAL A 206 22.11 -10.59 -8.34
N PRO A 207 22.56 -11.21 -7.24
CA PRO A 207 22.03 -12.51 -6.81
C PRO A 207 20.51 -12.49 -6.63
N GLY A 208 19.84 -13.52 -7.15
CA GLY A 208 18.38 -13.68 -7.09
C GLY A 208 17.61 -12.94 -8.19
N VAL A 209 18.27 -12.21 -9.10
CA VAL A 209 17.60 -11.69 -10.30
C VAL A 209 17.27 -12.83 -11.25
N VAL A 210 16.00 -12.88 -11.67
CA VAL A 210 15.45 -13.91 -12.57
C VAL A 210 15.40 -13.39 -13.99
N ALA A 211 14.94 -12.15 -14.20
CA ALA A 211 14.81 -11.54 -15.52
C ALA A 211 14.85 -10.01 -15.45
N ILE A 212 15.27 -9.37 -16.54
CA ILE A 212 15.12 -7.94 -16.76
C ILE A 212 14.50 -7.76 -18.15
N LEU A 213 13.32 -7.15 -18.20
CA LEU A 213 12.55 -6.92 -19.42
C LEU A 213 12.59 -5.45 -19.80
N THR A 214 12.79 -5.16 -21.07
CA THR A 214 12.88 -3.82 -21.66
C THR A 214 11.89 -3.68 -22.81
N HIS A 215 11.92 -2.53 -23.51
CA HIS A 215 11.15 -2.37 -24.74
C HIS A 215 11.52 -3.39 -25.85
N ALA A 216 12.72 -3.99 -25.79
CA ALA A 216 13.13 -5.04 -26.73
C ALA A 216 12.38 -6.36 -26.52
N ASP A 217 11.88 -6.60 -25.31
CA ASP A 217 11.14 -7.81 -24.92
C ASP A 217 9.62 -7.62 -25.02
N ALA A 218 9.17 -6.37 -25.17
CA ALA A 218 7.76 -6.01 -25.18
C ALA A 218 7.14 -6.09 -26.60
N PRO A 219 5.84 -6.38 -26.73
CA PRO A 219 5.16 -6.28 -28.01
C PRO A 219 5.28 -4.86 -28.59
N GLY A 220 5.63 -4.76 -29.88
CA GLY A 220 5.73 -3.47 -30.59
C GLY A 220 4.38 -2.78 -30.88
N ARG A 221 3.26 -3.42 -30.50
CA ARG A 221 1.91 -2.89 -30.70
C ARG A 221 1.65 -1.74 -29.74
N LEU A 222 1.20 -0.61 -30.28
CA LEU A 222 0.71 0.50 -29.48
C LEU A 222 -0.67 0.17 -28.87
N PHE A 223 -0.93 0.72 -27.70
CA PHE A 223 -2.22 0.65 -27.02
C PHE A 223 -2.49 1.95 -26.28
N SER A 224 -3.76 2.27 -26.03
CA SER A 224 -4.14 3.37 -25.15
C SER A 224 -4.21 2.96 -23.68
N THR A 225 -3.82 3.88 -22.81
CA THR A 225 -4.00 3.74 -21.35
C THR A 225 -5.32 4.32 -20.83
N ALA A 226 -6.05 5.09 -21.64
CA ALA A 226 -7.23 5.83 -21.21
C ALA A 226 -8.47 4.94 -20.95
N ARG A 227 -8.53 3.75 -21.57
CA ARG A 227 -9.55 2.70 -21.33
C ARG A 227 -10.99 3.26 -21.29
N HIS A 228 -11.35 4.11 -22.25
CA HIS A 228 -12.72 4.57 -22.40
C HIS A 228 -13.67 3.42 -22.76
N GLN A 229 -14.97 3.63 -22.56
CA GLN A 229 -16.00 2.61 -22.85
C GLN A 229 -15.92 2.13 -24.31
N MET A 230 -15.67 3.04 -25.25
CA MET A 230 -15.45 2.73 -26.66
C MET A 230 -13.96 2.85 -26.98
N ALA A 231 -13.35 1.76 -27.45
CA ALA A 231 -11.92 1.74 -27.80
C ALA A 231 -11.56 2.70 -28.95
N THR A 232 -12.53 3.16 -29.75
CA THR A 232 -12.31 4.13 -30.82
C THR A 232 -12.13 5.56 -30.31
N ASP A 233 -12.48 5.83 -29.06
CA ASP A 233 -12.25 7.14 -28.42
C ASP A 233 -10.79 7.30 -27.99
N ASP A 234 -10.07 6.18 -27.98
CA ASP A 234 -8.74 6.02 -27.44
C ASP A 234 -7.69 6.00 -28.56
N VAL A 235 -6.65 6.83 -28.43
CA VAL A 235 -5.52 6.83 -29.35
C VAL A 235 -4.48 5.81 -28.88
N ASP A 236 -4.11 4.87 -29.76
CA ASP A 236 -3.01 3.93 -29.51
C ASP A 236 -1.66 4.66 -29.61
N ASP A 237 -1.14 5.11 -28.46
CA ASP A 237 -0.09 6.13 -28.39
C ASP A 237 1.15 5.72 -27.57
N THR A 238 1.11 4.57 -26.90
CA THR A 238 2.22 4.04 -26.08
C THR A 238 2.40 2.54 -26.25
N ARG A 239 3.63 2.06 -26.03
CA ARG A 239 3.92 0.63 -25.82
C ARG A 239 3.90 0.28 -24.33
N ILE A 240 3.86 -1.03 -24.01
CA ILE A 240 3.89 -1.53 -22.62
C ILE A 240 5.18 -1.06 -21.92
N LEU A 241 6.31 -1.30 -22.59
CA LEU A 241 7.61 -0.68 -22.33
C LEU A 241 8.00 0.01 -23.64
N ASP A 242 8.15 1.32 -23.58
CA ASP A 242 8.33 2.17 -24.76
C ASP A 242 9.79 2.62 -24.88
N ASP A 243 10.24 2.87 -26.11
CA ASP A 243 11.57 3.43 -26.40
C ASP A 243 11.56 4.98 -26.36
N VAL A 244 10.36 5.58 -26.24
CA VAL A 244 10.19 7.01 -25.96
C VAL A 244 9.38 7.18 -24.67
N VAL A 245 9.94 7.92 -23.72
CA VAL A 245 9.29 8.30 -22.46
C VAL A 245 8.72 9.72 -22.58
N ARG A 246 7.51 9.93 -22.10
CA ARG A 246 6.65 11.12 -22.31
C ARG A 246 6.17 11.75 -21.01
N PHE A 247 6.57 11.19 -19.87
CA PHE A 247 6.37 11.77 -18.55
C PHE A 247 7.33 11.15 -17.53
N VAL A 248 7.63 11.91 -16.48
CA VAL A 248 8.38 11.42 -15.33
C VAL A 248 7.58 10.29 -14.68
N GLY A 249 8.23 9.16 -14.42
CA GLY A 249 7.58 8.01 -13.84
C GLY A 249 7.14 6.94 -14.85
N GLN A 250 7.23 7.19 -16.16
CA GLN A 250 6.92 6.19 -17.19
C GLN A 250 7.82 4.96 -17.05
N ARG A 251 7.29 3.78 -17.36
CA ARG A 251 7.99 2.49 -17.21
C ARG A 251 9.09 2.35 -18.26
N VAL A 252 10.30 2.03 -17.84
CA VAL A 252 11.49 1.88 -18.70
C VAL A 252 11.94 0.43 -18.79
N ALA A 253 12.04 -0.24 -17.65
CA ALA A 253 12.39 -1.65 -17.56
C ALA A 253 11.67 -2.30 -16.37
N ALA A 254 11.40 -3.60 -16.47
CA ALA A 254 10.84 -4.41 -15.40
C ALA A 254 11.87 -5.45 -14.95
N VAL A 255 12.28 -5.38 -13.69
CA VAL A 255 13.18 -6.35 -13.05
C VAL A 255 12.33 -7.35 -12.29
N VAL A 256 12.57 -8.64 -12.49
CA VAL A 256 11.95 -9.74 -11.74
C VAL A 256 13.05 -10.45 -10.95
N ALA A 257 12.82 -10.65 -9.65
CA ALA A 257 13.78 -11.31 -8.77
C ALA A 257 13.08 -12.18 -7.70
N GLU A 258 13.85 -13.03 -7.03
CA GLU A 258 13.38 -13.89 -5.94
C GLU A 258 13.05 -13.11 -4.65
N SER A 259 13.46 -11.84 -4.55
CA SER A 259 13.14 -10.99 -3.42
C SER A 259 12.95 -9.53 -3.82
N GLU A 260 12.16 -8.79 -3.02
CA GLU A 260 11.97 -7.35 -3.21
C GLU A 260 13.31 -6.58 -3.20
N ALA A 261 14.22 -6.95 -2.30
CA ALA A 261 15.53 -6.32 -2.16
C ALA A 261 16.44 -6.55 -3.38
N ALA A 262 16.46 -7.78 -3.92
CA ALA A 262 17.23 -8.09 -5.13
C ALA A 262 16.67 -7.32 -6.33
N ALA A 263 15.35 -7.26 -6.49
CA ALA A 263 14.71 -6.51 -7.58
C ALA A 263 15.03 -5.00 -7.49
N GLU A 264 14.99 -4.41 -6.30
CA GLU A 264 15.33 -3.00 -6.09
C GLU A 264 16.80 -2.70 -6.36
N GLU A 265 17.71 -3.55 -5.87
CA GLU A 265 19.13 -3.39 -6.09
C GLU A 265 19.49 -3.50 -7.57
N ALA A 266 18.90 -4.46 -8.28
CA ALA A 266 19.07 -4.59 -9.71
C ALA A 266 18.51 -3.38 -10.47
N CYS A 267 17.34 -2.83 -10.10
CA CYS A 267 16.85 -1.58 -10.66
C CYS A 267 17.85 -0.43 -10.52
N ARG A 268 18.53 -0.30 -9.37
CA ARG A 268 19.57 0.74 -9.13
C ARG A 268 20.80 0.58 -10.02
N ARG A 269 21.07 -0.63 -10.53
CA ARG A 269 22.25 -0.94 -11.35
C ARG A 269 22.00 -0.87 -12.86
N ILE A 270 20.76 -0.70 -13.30
CA ILE A 270 20.45 -0.49 -14.72
C ILE A 270 20.91 0.92 -15.11
N VAL A 271 21.69 1.01 -16.18
CA VAL A 271 22.13 2.29 -16.75
C VAL A 271 21.36 2.55 -18.03
N VAL A 272 20.73 3.71 -18.14
CA VAL A 272 19.93 4.09 -19.32
C VAL A 272 20.51 5.34 -19.94
N ALA A 273 20.83 5.27 -21.22
CA ALA A 273 21.24 6.42 -22.01
C ALA A 273 20.01 7.05 -22.65
N TYR A 274 19.77 8.34 -22.35
CA TYR A 274 18.66 9.11 -22.89
C TYR A 274 19.14 10.20 -23.84
N GLU A 275 18.37 10.43 -24.90
CA GLU A 275 18.32 11.70 -25.61
C GLU A 275 17.15 12.50 -25.04
N ILE A 276 17.43 13.64 -24.40
CA ILE A 276 16.37 14.50 -23.85
C ILE A 276 15.68 15.23 -24.99
N LEU A 277 14.34 15.16 -24.99
CA LEU A 277 13.49 15.79 -26.00
C LEU A 277 12.77 17.00 -25.39
N PRO A 278 12.37 17.99 -26.21
CA PRO A 278 11.59 19.12 -25.73
C PRO A 278 10.27 18.66 -25.11
N ALA A 279 10.01 19.04 -23.86
CA ALA A 279 8.79 18.71 -23.13
C ALA A 279 7.87 19.94 -23.04
N VAL A 280 6.59 19.69 -22.76
CA VAL A 280 5.58 20.72 -22.50
C VAL A 280 4.92 20.41 -21.16
N PHE A 281 4.68 21.44 -20.34
CA PHE A 281 4.21 21.26 -18.96
C PHE A 281 2.82 21.86 -18.69
N ALA A 282 2.26 22.57 -19.67
CA ALA A 282 0.93 23.17 -19.57
C ALA A 282 0.09 22.87 -20.84
N PRO A 283 -1.22 22.62 -20.69
CA PRO A 283 -2.12 22.43 -21.83
C PRO A 283 -2.09 23.59 -22.83
N GLU A 284 -2.01 24.83 -22.35
CA GLU A 284 -2.00 26.03 -23.18
C GLU A 284 -0.73 26.12 -24.04
N GLU A 285 0.41 25.69 -23.50
CA GLU A 285 1.66 25.62 -24.25
C GLU A 285 1.62 24.52 -25.31
N ALA A 286 0.98 23.39 -25.01
CA ALA A 286 0.86 22.25 -25.92
C ALA A 286 -0.02 22.58 -27.14
N MET A 287 -0.93 23.55 -27.00
CA MET A 287 -1.80 24.02 -28.08
C MET A 287 -1.17 25.11 -28.97
N ARG A 288 0.02 25.65 -28.62
CA ARG A 288 0.65 26.71 -29.41
C ARG A 288 1.22 26.18 -30.74
N PRO A 289 1.20 26.98 -31.81
CA PRO A 289 1.92 26.64 -33.04
C PRO A 289 3.41 26.38 -32.76
N GLY A 290 3.94 25.26 -33.24
CA GLY A 290 5.34 24.87 -33.02
C GLY A 290 5.63 24.23 -31.67
N ALA A 291 4.61 23.96 -30.85
CA ALA A 291 4.79 23.16 -29.63
C ALA A 291 5.43 21.80 -29.94
N PRO A 292 6.29 21.27 -29.05
CA PRO A 292 6.87 19.95 -29.19
C PRO A 292 5.81 18.87 -29.45
N ARG A 293 6.02 18.07 -30.50
CA ARG A 293 5.22 16.86 -30.72
C ARG A 293 5.69 15.76 -29.78
N VAL A 294 4.85 15.41 -28.80
CA VAL A 294 5.12 14.34 -27.82
C VAL A 294 4.85 12.94 -28.42
N HIS A 295 3.96 12.89 -29.42
CA HIS A 295 3.66 11.68 -30.18
C HIS A 295 4.00 11.93 -31.66
N ASP A 296 4.81 11.04 -32.24
CA ASP A 296 5.27 11.14 -33.63
C ASP A 296 4.18 10.76 -34.66
N LYS A 297 3.09 10.12 -34.19
CA LYS A 297 1.89 9.83 -34.99
C LYS A 297 0.97 11.05 -35.11
#